data_AF-A0A2P4Z7F5-F1
#
_entry.id   AF-A0A2P4Z7F5-F1
#
_cell.length_a   1.000
_cell.length_b   1.000
_cell.length_c   1.000
_cell.angle_alpha   90.00
_cell.angle_beta   90.00
_cell.angle_gamma   90.00
#
_symmetry.space_group_name_H-M   'P 1'
#
loop_
_entity.id
_entity.type
_entity.pdbx_description
1 polymer ?
#
loop_
_entity_poly.entity_id
_entity_poly.type
_entity_poly.pdbx_seq_one_letter_code
_entity_poly.pdbx_strand_id
1 'polypeptide(L)'
;MGIDAGFDMDPPLSKGGVDKQNWGRFIDLIKEQYKDDVQVQIMPNYINFNAGEHPKLPFEGHKFLRFSSKVSGAIASSSGVERYINTVTRVAKAHFGSRVQYWNENANQYGVHDWEKVNESIRSYEQPDVLETQASITPPLSEIDPVKEQGIALFEIQDIPGRGRGLVARFNISKGTRIICEKPLLTAGPMPSDKLELFLAKKLKAMSKTSQRQFLSLHNNFQGKYPFGGIFRTNALPCGSGSPIGGVYPTACFINHSCIPNAHNNWNSAEKHETIYAIRSIERGAEITITYDHGGASREREVFLKDAFGFRCDCNGCSLPTDLLKASDNRRVQIQSLDKAIGDPFRMMNSPRESLSDCFLMLQVLEQEFDGAASPMIARLYYDAFQISIAHGDQARASMFAERAYKARVICEGEDSPETLRVKSLAVKPADHSSFEVCSRKWQTTRDSVPKYLNTVQFDKWLFRQEN
;
A
#
# COMPACT_ATOMS: atom_id res chain seq x y z
N MET A 1 42.99 22.33 8.33
CA MET A 1 42.10 21.21 7.96
C MET A 1 40.70 21.76 7.92
N GLY A 2 39.96 21.49 6.84
CA GLY A 2 38.56 21.86 6.76
C GLY A 2 37.73 20.86 7.57
N ILE A 3 36.61 21.32 8.13
CA ILE A 3 35.60 20.51 8.79
C ILE A 3 34.56 20.16 7.73
N ASP A 4 34.36 18.87 7.48
CA ASP A 4 33.28 18.39 6.65
C ASP A 4 32.01 18.12 7.46
N ALA A 5 30.86 18.38 6.83
CA ALA A 5 29.56 17.98 7.35
C ALA A 5 28.65 17.56 6.21
N GLY A 6 27.63 16.76 6.53
CA GLY A 6 26.72 16.25 5.52
C GLY A 6 25.80 15.17 6.07
N PHE A 7 25.19 14.45 5.15
CA PHE A 7 24.48 13.23 5.49
C PHE A 7 24.76 12.12 4.49
N ASP A 8 24.69 10.90 5.01
CA ASP A 8 24.75 9.68 4.25
C ASP A 8 23.37 9.03 4.19
N MET A 9 23.13 8.29 3.12
CA MET A 9 21.99 7.41 3.00
C MET A 9 22.40 5.99 3.37
N ASP A 10 21.93 5.49 4.50
CA ASP A 10 22.24 4.14 4.98
C ASP A 10 21.00 3.45 5.60
N PRO A 11 20.55 2.29 5.06
CA PRO A 11 21.09 1.60 3.89
C PRO A 11 20.96 2.41 2.58
N PRO A 12 21.85 2.22 1.58
CA PRO A 12 21.74 2.86 0.26
C PRO A 12 20.39 2.61 -0.43
N LEU A 13 19.94 3.54 -1.27
CA LEU A 13 18.68 3.39 -2.01
C LEU A 13 18.80 2.25 -3.03
N SER A 14 17.75 1.45 -3.16
CA SER A 14 17.64 0.39 -4.16
C SER A 14 17.19 0.93 -5.52
N LYS A 15 17.35 0.13 -6.57
CA LYS A 15 16.73 0.39 -7.89
C LYS A 15 15.20 0.16 -7.89
N GLY A 16 14.62 -0.27 -6.76
CA GLY A 16 13.20 -0.61 -6.63
C GLY A 16 12.26 0.58 -6.78
N GLY A 17 11.03 0.31 -7.21
CA GLY A 17 10.03 1.35 -7.51
C GLY A 17 9.71 2.29 -6.35
N VAL A 18 9.75 1.80 -5.10
CA VAL A 18 9.48 2.61 -3.90
C VAL A 18 10.59 3.64 -3.66
N ASP A 19 11.86 3.20 -3.64
CA ASP A 19 13.01 4.11 -3.49
C ASP A 19 13.09 5.08 -4.67
N LYS A 20 12.82 4.61 -5.90
CA LYS A 20 12.75 5.46 -7.09
C LYS A 20 11.66 6.53 -6.98
N GLN A 21 10.45 6.17 -6.51
CA GLN A 21 9.35 7.11 -6.35
C GLN A 21 9.60 8.10 -5.21
N ASN A 22 10.08 7.64 -4.05
CA ASN A 22 10.36 8.49 -2.90
C ASN A 22 11.53 9.44 -3.19
N TRP A 23 12.56 8.95 -3.86
CA TRP A 23 13.66 9.77 -4.35
C TRP A 23 13.21 10.77 -5.41
N GLY A 24 12.36 10.37 -6.35
CA GLY A 24 11.75 11.28 -7.33
C GLY A 24 11.03 12.45 -6.66
N ARG A 25 10.15 12.16 -5.68
CA ARG A 25 9.45 13.21 -4.90
C ARG A 25 10.41 14.11 -4.13
N PHE A 26 11.45 13.54 -3.53
CA PHE A 26 12.50 14.29 -2.86
C PHE A 26 13.21 15.24 -3.85
N ILE A 27 13.62 14.74 -5.01
CA ILE A 27 14.27 15.55 -6.06
C ILE A 27 13.34 16.65 -6.58
N ASP A 28 12.06 16.36 -6.80
CA ASP A 28 11.08 17.35 -7.26
C ASP A 28 10.88 18.48 -6.22
N LEU A 29 10.84 18.14 -4.93
CA LEU A 29 10.80 19.15 -3.86
C LEU A 29 12.08 19.97 -3.79
N ILE A 30 13.25 19.37 -3.95
CA ILE A 30 14.51 20.12 -3.99
C ILE A 30 14.56 21.04 -5.21
N LYS A 31 14.10 20.59 -6.38
CA LYS A 31 14.00 21.45 -7.59
C LYS A 31 13.07 22.64 -7.34
N GLU A 32 11.89 22.41 -6.77
CA GLU A 32 10.93 23.48 -6.47
C GLU A 32 11.48 24.45 -5.40
N GLN A 33 12.09 23.93 -4.35
CA GLN A 33 12.66 24.71 -3.24
C GLN A 33 13.76 25.68 -3.70
N TYR A 34 14.52 25.31 -4.73
CA TYR A 34 15.67 26.06 -5.23
C TYR A 34 15.51 26.57 -6.67
N LYS A 35 14.29 26.61 -7.21
CA LYS A 35 14.03 27.00 -8.61
C LYS A 35 14.54 28.38 -8.99
N ASP A 36 14.58 29.30 -8.01
CA ASP A 36 15.04 30.69 -8.18
C ASP A 36 16.46 30.93 -7.62
N ASP A 37 17.13 29.88 -7.13
CA ASP A 37 18.47 29.99 -6.56
C ASP A 37 19.55 29.84 -7.65
N VAL A 38 20.24 30.94 -7.95
CA VAL A 38 21.29 31.01 -8.99
C VAL A 38 22.49 30.10 -8.71
N GLN A 39 22.68 29.65 -7.47
CA GLN A 39 23.75 28.71 -7.12
C GLN A 39 23.32 27.25 -7.33
N VAL A 40 22.06 26.95 -7.59
CA VAL A 40 21.58 25.57 -7.79
C VAL A 40 21.28 25.34 -9.27
N GLN A 41 22.03 24.43 -9.89
CA GLN A 41 21.92 24.11 -11.31
C GLN A 41 21.34 22.71 -11.52
N ILE A 42 20.31 22.63 -12.35
CA ILE A 42 19.70 21.36 -12.75
C ILE A 42 20.46 20.84 -13.98
N MET A 43 21.32 19.86 -13.78
CA MET A 43 22.04 19.15 -14.85
C MET A 43 21.12 18.05 -15.43
N PRO A 44 21.46 17.42 -16.58
CA PRO A 44 20.60 16.40 -17.20
C PRO A 44 20.25 15.22 -16.29
N ASN A 45 21.17 14.84 -15.39
CA ASN A 45 21.05 13.63 -14.56
C ASN A 45 21.18 13.89 -13.06
N TYR A 46 21.46 15.12 -12.62
CA TYR A 46 21.65 15.47 -11.21
C TYR A 46 21.41 16.96 -10.94
N ILE A 47 21.23 17.33 -9.68
CA ILE A 47 21.27 18.71 -9.21
C ILE A 47 22.69 19.00 -8.71
N ASN A 48 23.28 20.10 -9.17
CA ASN A 48 24.58 20.58 -8.76
C ASN A 48 24.43 21.86 -7.94
N PHE A 49 24.95 21.88 -6.71
CA PHE A 49 24.94 23.07 -5.87
C PHE A 49 26.30 23.76 -6.00
N ASN A 50 26.38 24.92 -6.64
CA ASN A 50 27.61 25.73 -6.78
C ASN A 50 27.99 26.45 -5.50
N ALA A 51 28.10 25.70 -4.41
CA ALA A 51 28.49 26.15 -3.09
C ALA A 51 29.44 25.13 -2.46
N GLY A 52 30.45 25.61 -1.72
CA GLY A 52 31.49 24.75 -1.14
C GLY A 52 32.21 23.90 -2.18
N GLU A 53 32.16 22.59 -2.00
CA GLU A 53 32.79 21.56 -2.84
C GLU A 53 31.81 20.91 -3.83
N HIS A 54 30.78 21.65 -4.21
CA HIS A 54 29.79 21.25 -5.20
C HIS A 54 29.04 19.96 -4.85
N PRO A 55 28.29 19.90 -3.73
CA PRO A 55 27.53 18.72 -3.39
C PRO A 55 26.43 18.47 -4.45
N LYS A 56 26.18 17.19 -4.75
CA LYS A 56 25.33 16.77 -5.87
C LYS A 56 24.23 15.82 -5.43
N LEU A 57 23.07 15.91 -6.10
CA LEU A 57 21.95 14.97 -5.93
C LEU A 57 21.59 14.33 -7.28
N PRO A 58 21.81 13.02 -7.49
CA PRO A 58 21.45 12.37 -8.75
C PRO A 58 19.94 12.27 -8.90
N PHE A 59 19.42 12.20 -10.12
CA PHE A 59 18.01 11.88 -10.37
C PHE A 59 17.74 10.39 -10.17
N GLU A 60 18.77 9.56 -10.31
CA GLU A 60 18.74 8.14 -10.02
C GLU A 60 19.17 7.87 -8.57
N GLY A 61 18.18 7.77 -7.68
CA GLY A 61 18.43 7.69 -6.23
C GLY A 61 19.32 6.55 -5.78
N HIS A 62 19.27 5.41 -6.46
CA HIS A 62 20.13 4.27 -6.14
C HIS A 62 21.63 4.55 -6.32
N LYS A 63 21.99 5.61 -7.05
CA LYS A 63 23.38 6.07 -7.19
C LYS A 63 23.81 6.94 -6.01
N PHE A 64 22.88 7.48 -5.22
CA PHE A 64 23.18 8.41 -4.13
C PHE A 64 23.71 7.71 -2.87
N LEU A 65 24.87 8.17 -2.38
CA LEU A 65 25.43 7.74 -1.08
C LEU A 65 25.54 8.87 -0.07
N ARG A 66 26.00 10.06 -0.50
CA ARG A 66 26.36 11.17 0.40
C ARG A 66 26.07 12.53 -0.23
N PHE A 67 25.62 13.47 0.61
CA PHE A 67 25.56 14.90 0.32
C PHE A 67 26.33 15.65 1.41
N SER A 68 27.51 16.16 1.09
CA SER A 68 28.42 16.77 2.06
C SER A 68 29.32 17.82 1.43
N SER A 69 29.85 18.72 2.26
CA SER A 69 30.91 19.65 1.88
C SER A 69 31.63 20.20 3.10
N LYS A 70 32.80 20.80 2.89
CA LYS A 70 33.48 21.60 3.91
C LYS A 70 32.60 22.75 4.36
N VAL A 71 32.27 22.78 5.65
CA VAL A 71 31.48 23.84 6.30
C VAL A 71 32.34 24.89 7.00
N SER A 72 33.66 24.69 7.05
CA SER A 72 34.61 25.66 7.61
C SER A 72 35.48 26.33 6.55
N GLY A 73 35.90 27.56 6.83
CA GLY A 73 36.85 28.30 6.00
C GLY A 73 36.19 29.27 5.02
N ALA A 74 37.01 30.09 4.34
CA ALA A 74 36.54 31.23 3.57
C ALA A 74 35.53 30.86 2.47
N ILE A 75 35.74 29.73 1.77
CA ILE A 75 34.86 29.25 0.69
C ILE A 75 33.49 28.83 1.23
N ALA A 76 33.45 28.16 2.39
CA ALA A 76 32.21 27.76 3.03
C ALA A 76 31.40 28.99 3.48
N SER A 77 32.07 29.97 4.07
CA SER A 77 31.46 31.24 4.51
C SER A 77 30.95 32.08 3.35
N SER A 78 31.69 32.17 2.23
CA SER A 78 31.30 32.99 1.08
C SER A 78 30.18 32.37 0.24
N SER A 79 30.12 31.04 0.17
CA SER A 79 29.08 30.32 -0.58
C SER A 79 27.81 30.03 0.25
N GLY A 80 27.93 30.06 1.58
CA GLY A 80 26.84 29.71 2.48
C GLY A 80 26.46 28.23 2.40
N VAL A 81 27.40 27.33 2.05
CA VAL A 81 27.12 25.90 1.78
C VAL A 81 26.40 25.17 2.92
N GLU A 82 26.66 25.58 4.16
CA GLU A 82 26.03 25.03 5.36
C GLU A 82 24.49 25.14 5.33
N ARG A 83 23.93 26.19 4.72
CA ARG A 83 22.47 26.37 4.58
C ARG A 83 21.85 25.29 3.68
N TYR A 84 22.56 24.90 2.61
CA TYR A 84 22.14 23.84 1.71
C TYR A 84 22.22 22.49 2.40
N ILE A 85 23.32 22.20 3.09
CA ILE A 85 23.49 20.95 3.85
C ILE A 85 22.36 20.81 4.88
N ASN A 86 22.10 21.83 5.69
CA ASN A 86 21.06 21.77 6.71
C ASN A 86 19.66 21.61 6.12
N THR A 87 19.35 22.33 5.05
CA THR A 87 18.02 22.29 4.43
C THR A 87 17.77 20.97 3.72
N VAL A 88 18.72 20.52 2.88
CA VAL A 88 18.62 19.26 2.14
C VAL A 88 18.58 18.08 3.12
N THR A 89 19.40 18.09 4.18
CA THR A 89 19.36 17.07 5.24
C THR A 89 17.98 17.03 5.91
N ARG A 90 17.39 18.18 6.24
CA ARG A 90 16.07 18.24 6.89
C ARG A 90 14.98 17.67 5.99
N VAL A 91 14.99 18.03 4.71
CA VAL A 91 14.04 17.49 3.72
C VAL A 91 14.27 15.98 3.54
N ALA A 92 15.52 15.54 3.46
CA ALA A 92 15.86 14.12 3.35
C ALA A 92 15.37 13.32 4.57
N LYS A 93 15.58 13.83 5.80
CA LYS A 93 15.08 13.19 7.03
C LYS A 93 13.55 13.08 7.05
N ALA A 94 12.84 14.08 6.53
CA ALA A 94 11.38 14.02 6.42
C ALA A 94 10.90 12.93 5.45
N HIS A 95 11.68 12.64 4.40
CA HIS A 95 11.33 11.66 3.36
C HIS A 95 11.79 10.23 3.68
N PHE A 96 12.96 10.09 4.28
CA PHE A 96 13.66 8.80 4.43
C PHE A 96 13.91 8.42 5.90
N GLY A 97 13.49 9.26 6.85
CA GLY A 97 13.51 8.98 8.28
C GLY A 97 14.91 8.63 8.78
N SER A 98 15.00 7.51 9.49
CA SER A 98 16.24 7.02 10.10
C SER A 98 17.28 6.56 9.09
N ARG A 99 17.00 6.49 7.77
CA ARG A 99 18.01 6.18 6.75
C ARG A 99 19.01 7.32 6.53
N VAL A 100 18.65 8.54 6.93
CA VAL A 100 19.49 9.72 6.75
C VAL A 100 20.39 9.91 7.96
N GLN A 101 21.66 9.53 7.82
CA GLN A 101 22.68 9.60 8.84
C GLN A 101 23.45 10.91 8.70
N TYR A 102 23.05 11.94 9.45
CA TYR A 102 23.78 13.22 9.50
C TYR A 102 25.05 13.09 10.33
N TRP A 103 26.12 13.75 9.89
CA TRP A 103 27.41 13.78 10.56
C TRP A 103 28.10 15.14 10.39
N ASN A 104 28.99 15.45 11.32
CA ASN A 104 29.80 16.67 11.34
C ASN A 104 31.12 16.39 12.05
N GLU A 105 32.24 16.60 11.36
CA GLU A 105 33.57 16.29 11.88
C GLU A 105 33.93 17.11 13.12
N ASN A 106 33.37 18.32 13.29
CA ASN A 106 33.57 19.12 14.50
C ASN A 106 32.98 18.47 15.76
N ALA A 107 31.99 17.59 15.57
CA ALA A 107 31.37 16.81 16.64
C ALA A 107 31.98 15.40 16.76
N ASN A 108 33.14 15.13 16.15
CA ASN A 108 33.74 13.79 16.03
C ASN A 108 32.78 12.75 15.42
N GLN A 109 31.92 13.17 14.49
CA GLN A 109 31.02 12.30 13.74
C GLN A 109 31.46 12.25 12.28
N TYR A 110 31.53 11.04 11.73
CA TYR A 110 31.99 10.79 10.36
C TYR A 110 30.91 10.04 9.58
N GLY A 111 30.89 10.20 8.27
CA GLY A 111 29.95 9.49 7.42
C GLY A 111 30.24 7.98 7.35
N VAL A 112 29.20 7.21 7.04
CA VAL A 112 29.18 5.74 7.08
C VAL A 112 29.86 5.14 5.83
N HIS A 113 29.82 5.85 4.71
CA HIS A 113 30.43 5.39 3.45
C HIS A 113 31.88 5.85 3.31
N ASP A 114 32.73 4.97 2.79
CA ASP A 114 34.12 5.31 2.43
C ASP A 114 34.18 6.32 1.27
N TRP A 115 35.16 7.23 1.31
CA TRP A 115 35.30 8.30 0.30
C TRP A 115 35.57 7.78 -1.11
N GLU A 116 36.24 6.64 -1.28
CA GLU A 116 36.46 6.02 -2.59
C GLU A 116 35.12 5.65 -3.24
N LYS A 117 34.25 4.98 -2.47
CA LYS A 117 32.90 4.58 -2.92
C LYS A 117 32.01 5.78 -3.20
N VAL A 118 32.07 6.82 -2.36
CA VAL A 118 31.32 8.06 -2.58
C VAL A 118 31.75 8.73 -3.89
N ASN A 119 33.06 8.80 -4.16
CA ASN A 119 33.57 9.41 -5.38
C ASN A 119 33.23 8.59 -6.64
N GLU A 120 33.25 7.27 -6.55
CA GLU A 120 32.75 6.39 -7.62
C GLU A 120 31.26 6.60 -7.91
N SER A 121 30.45 6.66 -6.85
CA SER A 121 29.02 7.00 -6.93
C SER A 121 28.81 8.34 -7.64
N ILE A 122 29.50 9.40 -7.25
CA ILE A 122 29.37 10.72 -7.87
C ILE A 122 29.76 10.70 -9.36
N ARG A 123 30.84 10.00 -9.73
CA ARG A 123 31.25 9.85 -11.15
C ARG A 123 30.18 9.15 -11.99
N SER A 124 29.39 8.25 -11.41
CA SER A 124 28.32 7.54 -12.13
C SER A 124 27.13 8.43 -12.53
N TYR A 125 26.99 9.64 -11.97
CA TYR A 125 25.84 10.52 -12.25
C TYR A 125 25.83 11.04 -13.69
N GLU A 126 27.01 11.14 -14.32
CA GLU A 126 27.15 11.61 -15.71
C GLU A 126 26.88 10.49 -16.73
N GLN A 127 26.79 9.24 -16.28
CA GLN A 127 26.54 8.07 -17.12
C GLN A 127 25.06 7.65 -16.97
N PRO A 128 24.21 7.89 -17.98
CA PRO A 128 22.85 7.36 -17.97
C PRO A 128 22.88 5.82 -18.00
N ASP A 129 21.95 5.16 -17.30
CA ASP A 129 21.73 3.73 -17.47
C ASP A 129 21.42 3.48 -18.97
N VAL A 130 22.22 2.63 -19.63
CA VAL A 130 22.08 2.36 -21.07
C VAL A 130 20.66 1.88 -21.34
N LEU A 131 19.96 2.60 -22.24
CA LEU A 131 18.64 2.22 -22.75
C LEU A 131 18.72 0.82 -23.39
N GLU A 132 18.19 -0.20 -22.71
CA GLU A 132 17.95 -1.51 -23.32
C GLU A 132 16.93 -1.35 -24.45
N THR A 133 17.46 -1.35 -25.68
CA THR A 133 16.68 -1.34 -26.91
C THR A 133 16.47 -2.79 -27.34
N GLN A 134 15.24 -3.10 -27.75
CA GLN A 134 14.72 -4.41 -28.16
C GLN A 134 15.70 -5.32 -28.92
N ALA A 135 16.06 -6.46 -28.33
CA ALA A 135 16.13 -7.76 -29.00
C ALA A 135 16.39 -8.87 -27.97
N SER A 136 15.80 -10.04 -28.23
CA SER A 136 15.97 -11.31 -27.52
C SER A 136 15.11 -11.51 -26.28
N ILE A 137 13.96 -12.13 -26.53
CA ILE A 137 13.14 -12.91 -25.61
C ILE A 137 14.05 -13.74 -24.69
N THR A 138 14.21 -13.26 -23.47
CA THR A 138 14.54 -14.05 -22.28
C THR A 138 13.57 -13.53 -21.21
N PRO A 139 12.88 -14.40 -20.44
CA PRO A 139 11.87 -13.93 -19.50
C PRO A 139 12.50 -12.95 -18.49
N PRO A 140 11.74 -11.98 -17.95
CA PRO A 140 12.28 -11.04 -16.98
C PRO A 140 12.85 -11.84 -15.81
N LEU A 141 14.16 -11.73 -15.57
CA LEU A 141 14.73 -12.14 -14.30
C LEU A 141 14.00 -11.33 -13.22
N SER A 142 13.18 -12.07 -12.47
CA SER A 142 12.44 -11.64 -11.31
C SER A 142 13.22 -10.61 -10.51
N GLU A 143 12.58 -9.52 -10.12
CA GLU A 143 13.04 -8.69 -9.01
C GLU A 143 13.33 -9.59 -7.81
N ILE A 144 14.61 -9.82 -7.57
CA ILE A 144 15.03 -10.67 -6.48
C ILE A 144 15.10 -9.80 -5.24
N ASP A 145 14.04 -9.89 -4.44
CA ASP A 145 14.09 -9.61 -3.02
C ASP A 145 15.18 -10.50 -2.40
N PRO A 146 16.28 -9.95 -1.81
CA PRO A 146 17.36 -10.76 -1.25
C PRO A 146 16.89 -11.73 -0.16
N VAL A 147 15.68 -11.54 0.37
CA VAL A 147 15.01 -12.48 1.29
C VAL A 147 14.43 -13.70 0.56
N LYS A 148 13.93 -13.55 -0.68
CA LYS A 148 13.43 -14.64 -1.52
C LYS A 148 14.55 -15.56 -2.02
N GLU A 149 15.72 -15.01 -2.35
CA GLU A 149 16.85 -15.78 -2.90
C GLU A 149 17.56 -16.65 -1.84
N GLN A 150 17.54 -16.21 -0.58
CA GLN A 150 18.12 -16.96 0.54
C GLN A 150 17.13 -17.96 1.17
N GLY A 151 15.89 -18.05 0.67
CA GLY A 151 14.85 -18.92 1.22
C GLY A 151 14.45 -18.56 2.65
N ILE A 152 14.74 -17.34 3.10
CA ILE A 152 14.44 -16.90 4.45
C ILE A 152 12.99 -16.43 4.49
N ALA A 153 12.16 -17.02 5.35
CA ALA A 153 10.76 -16.59 5.46
C ALA A 153 10.66 -15.12 5.92
N LEU A 154 9.80 -14.32 5.26
CA LEU A 154 9.52 -12.91 5.60
C LEU A 154 8.91 -12.74 6.99
N PHE A 155 8.29 -13.80 7.50
CA PHE A 155 7.63 -13.85 8.79
C PHE A 155 7.89 -15.20 9.47
N GLU A 156 7.52 -15.29 10.73
CA GLU A 156 7.45 -16.54 11.48
C GLU A 156 6.13 -16.61 12.25
N ILE A 157 5.71 -17.83 12.60
CA ILE A 157 4.55 -18.06 13.45
C ILE A 157 5.03 -18.06 14.90
N GLN A 158 4.46 -17.20 15.73
CA GLN A 158 4.76 -17.12 17.15
C GLN A 158 3.48 -17.23 17.99
N ASP A 159 3.62 -17.65 19.25
CA ASP A 159 2.55 -17.50 20.24
C ASP A 159 2.45 -16.02 20.64
N ILE A 160 1.26 -15.45 20.47
CA ILE A 160 0.92 -14.08 20.81
C ILE A 160 0.10 -14.11 22.11
N PRO A 161 0.59 -13.49 23.21
CA PRO A 161 -0.10 -13.47 24.49
C PRO A 161 -1.58 -13.05 24.34
N GLY A 162 -2.50 -13.91 24.79
CA GLY A 162 -3.94 -13.67 24.74
C GLY A 162 -4.60 -13.80 23.35
N ARG A 163 -3.84 -14.03 22.28
CA ARG A 163 -4.34 -14.06 20.88
C ARG A 163 -3.98 -15.34 20.13
N GLY A 164 -3.48 -16.35 20.82
CA GLY A 164 -3.16 -17.64 20.21
C GLY A 164 -1.87 -17.56 19.39
N ARG A 165 -1.88 -18.05 18.16
CA ARG A 165 -0.72 -17.97 17.25
C ARG A 165 -0.93 -16.84 16.24
N GLY A 166 0.14 -16.13 15.93
CA GLY A 166 0.15 -14.99 15.01
C GLY A 166 1.34 -15.03 14.07
N LEU A 167 1.28 -14.27 12.97
CA LEU A 167 2.42 -14.07 12.08
C LEU A 167 3.18 -12.81 12.50
N VAL A 168 4.49 -12.93 12.72
CA VAL A 168 5.37 -11.82 13.10
C VAL A 168 6.39 -11.59 12.01
N ALA A 169 6.55 -10.34 11.57
CA ALA A 169 7.48 -9.96 10.52
C ALA A 169 8.94 -10.15 10.98
N ARG A 170 9.75 -10.86 10.20
CA ARG A 170 11.19 -11.06 10.49
C ARG A 170 12.05 -9.91 9.97
N PHE A 171 11.51 -9.15 9.03
CA PHE A 171 12.13 -8.00 8.37
C PHE A 171 11.13 -6.87 8.24
N ASN A 172 11.61 -5.69 7.86
CA ASN A 172 10.73 -4.62 7.43
C ASN A 172 10.07 -5.02 6.10
N ILE A 173 8.74 -5.05 6.04
CA ILE A 173 7.96 -5.38 4.85
C ILE A 173 7.41 -4.08 4.27
N SER A 174 7.70 -3.82 3.01
CA SER A 174 7.22 -2.61 2.33
C SER A 174 5.74 -2.72 1.95
N LYS A 175 5.06 -1.58 1.90
CA LYS A 175 3.69 -1.51 1.33
C LYS A 175 3.69 -2.07 -0.11
N GLY A 176 2.71 -2.93 -0.40
CA GLY A 176 2.55 -3.61 -1.69
C GLY A 176 3.29 -4.95 -1.80
N THR A 177 4.07 -5.35 -0.79
CA THR A 177 4.74 -6.66 -0.79
C THR A 177 3.73 -7.78 -0.59
N ARG A 178 3.79 -8.81 -1.46
CA ARG A 178 3.06 -10.08 -1.28
C ARG A 178 3.73 -10.90 -0.18
N ILE A 179 3.05 -11.05 0.95
CA ILE A 179 3.51 -11.78 2.13
C ILE A 179 3.24 -13.28 1.97
N ILE A 180 2.02 -13.65 1.56
CA ILE A 180 1.58 -15.05 1.40
C ILE A 180 0.94 -15.23 0.03
N CYS A 181 1.13 -16.42 -0.53
CA CYS A 181 0.49 -16.90 -1.75
C CYS A 181 0.29 -18.41 -1.58
N GLU A 182 -0.92 -18.86 -1.20
CA GLU A 182 -1.13 -20.28 -0.90
C GLU A 182 -2.51 -20.81 -1.31
N LYS A 183 -2.54 -22.09 -1.71
CA LYS A 183 -3.77 -22.80 -2.04
C LYS A 183 -4.48 -23.25 -0.76
N PRO A 184 -5.82 -23.32 -0.77
CA PRO A 184 -6.56 -23.82 0.38
C PRO A 184 -6.21 -25.28 0.65
N LEU A 185 -6.08 -25.65 1.93
CA LEU A 185 -6.09 -27.05 2.35
C LEU A 185 -7.40 -27.70 1.91
N LEU A 186 -8.53 -27.06 2.23
CA LEU A 186 -9.86 -27.47 1.82
C LEU A 186 -10.79 -26.27 1.67
N THR A 187 -11.83 -26.47 0.88
CA THR A 187 -12.91 -25.51 0.65
C THR A 187 -14.26 -26.14 0.94
N ALA A 188 -15.20 -25.36 1.46
CA ALA A 188 -16.58 -25.78 1.62
C ALA A 188 -17.54 -24.61 1.35
N GLY A 189 -18.70 -24.93 0.78
CA GLY A 189 -19.81 -24.00 0.64
C GLY A 189 -20.83 -24.12 1.79
N PRO A 190 -21.94 -23.38 1.73
CA PRO A 190 -22.95 -23.37 2.79
C PRO A 190 -23.71 -24.70 2.83
N MET A 191 -23.80 -25.31 4.01
CA MET A 191 -24.60 -26.50 4.27
C MET A 191 -24.94 -26.63 5.77
N PRO A 192 -25.97 -27.43 6.14
CA PRO A 192 -26.27 -27.76 7.53
C PRO A 192 -25.06 -28.31 8.30
N SER A 193 -24.96 -28.00 9.60
CA SER A 193 -23.76 -28.30 10.42
C SER A 193 -23.41 -29.78 10.48
N ASP A 194 -24.41 -30.67 10.53
CA ASP A 194 -24.22 -32.12 10.50
C ASP A 194 -23.64 -32.59 9.17
N LYS A 195 -24.12 -32.03 8.05
CA LYS A 195 -23.59 -32.33 6.71
C LYS A 195 -22.19 -31.75 6.52
N LEU A 196 -21.93 -30.56 7.03
CA LEU A 196 -20.60 -29.93 6.99
C LEU A 196 -19.58 -30.78 7.74
N GLU A 197 -19.92 -31.26 8.93
CA GLU A 197 -19.05 -32.13 9.72
C GLU A 197 -18.65 -33.40 8.95
N LEU A 198 -19.64 -34.11 8.39
CA LEU A 198 -19.41 -35.31 7.60
C LEU A 198 -18.61 -35.04 6.32
N PHE A 199 -18.87 -33.92 5.65
CA PHE A 199 -18.14 -33.50 4.46
C PHE A 199 -16.66 -33.24 4.77
N LEU A 200 -16.39 -32.44 5.81
CA LEU A 200 -15.03 -32.12 6.24
C LEU A 200 -14.29 -33.36 6.73
N ALA A 201 -14.94 -34.23 7.51
CA ALA A 201 -14.35 -35.50 7.94
C ALA A 201 -13.90 -36.36 6.76
N LYS A 202 -14.73 -36.49 5.71
CA LYS A 202 -14.40 -37.22 4.49
C LYS A 202 -13.21 -36.59 3.75
N LYS A 203 -13.19 -35.27 3.62
CA LYS A 203 -12.08 -34.53 2.97
C LYS A 203 -10.78 -34.68 3.75
N LEU A 204 -10.81 -34.47 5.07
CA LEU A 204 -9.64 -34.61 5.95
C LEU A 204 -9.07 -36.03 5.92
N LYS A 205 -9.93 -37.06 5.93
CA LYS A 205 -9.50 -38.46 5.86
C LYS A 205 -8.70 -38.78 4.58
N ALA A 206 -9.02 -38.09 3.47
CA ALA A 206 -8.33 -38.27 2.19
C ALA A 206 -7.01 -37.47 2.08
N MET A 207 -6.71 -36.59 3.03
CA MET A 207 -5.49 -35.76 3.03
C MET A 207 -4.30 -36.46 3.69
N SER A 208 -3.11 -35.89 3.48
CA SER A 208 -1.91 -36.28 4.22
C SER A 208 -2.07 -36.09 5.73
N LYS A 209 -1.31 -36.85 6.53
CA LYS A 209 -1.29 -36.69 7.99
C LYS A 209 -0.80 -35.31 8.42
N THR A 210 0.10 -34.69 7.64
CA THR A 210 0.57 -33.33 7.90
C THR A 210 -0.57 -32.32 7.75
N SER A 211 -1.31 -32.37 6.65
CA SER A 211 -2.46 -31.49 6.39
C SER A 211 -3.58 -31.68 7.41
N GLN A 212 -3.85 -32.94 7.82
CA GLN A 212 -4.78 -33.24 8.90
C GLN A 212 -4.36 -32.56 10.21
N ARG A 213 -3.08 -32.71 10.62
CA ARG A 213 -2.55 -32.07 11.84
C ARG A 213 -2.60 -30.54 11.76
N GLN A 214 -2.29 -29.97 10.59
CA GLN A 214 -2.39 -28.52 10.38
C GLN A 214 -3.80 -28.02 10.63
N PHE A 215 -4.81 -28.61 9.96
CA PHE A 215 -6.22 -28.26 10.16
C PHE A 215 -6.65 -28.43 11.62
N LEU A 216 -6.31 -29.55 12.25
CA LEU A 216 -6.69 -29.84 13.63
C LEU A 216 -5.97 -28.96 14.67
N SER A 217 -4.90 -28.26 14.28
CA SER A 217 -4.20 -27.31 15.14
C SER A 217 -4.80 -25.89 15.15
N LEU A 218 -5.74 -25.62 14.23
CA LEU A 218 -6.40 -24.32 14.12
C LEU A 218 -7.39 -24.09 15.27
N HIS A 219 -7.68 -22.83 15.56
CA HIS A 219 -8.57 -22.46 16.65
C HIS A 219 -10.00 -22.92 16.38
N ASN A 220 -10.74 -23.32 17.42
CA ASN A 220 -12.16 -23.65 17.33
C ASN A 220 -12.96 -22.82 18.33
N ASN A 221 -13.64 -21.78 17.82
CA ASN A 221 -14.54 -20.97 18.64
C ASN A 221 -15.88 -21.68 18.93
N PHE A 222 -16.27 -22.64 18.09
CA PHE A 222 -17.54 -23.37 18.22
C PHE A 222 -17.31 -24.78 18.78
N GLN A 223 -17.09 -24.85 20.09
CA GLN A 223 -16.92 -26.12 20.80
C GLN A 223 -18.25 -26.93 20.82
N GLY A 224 -18.15 -28.26 20.82
CA GLY A 224 -19.30 -29.15 20.94
C GLY A 224 -19.36 -30.23 19.86
N LYS A 225 -20.58 -30.53 19.38
CA LYS A 225 -20.90 -31.71 18.56
C LYS A 225 -20.21 -31.76 17.19
N TYR A 226 -19.82 -30.61 16.64
CA TYR A 226 -19.30 -30.49 15.27
C TYR A 226 -17.92 -29.80 15.24
N PRO A 227 -16.86 -30.47 15.73
CA PRO A 227 -15.54 -29.86 15.87
C PRO A 227 -14.91 -29.45 14.54
N PHE A 228 -15.04 -30.24 13.46
CA PHE A 228 -14.47 -29.85 12.17
C PHE A 228 -15.21 -28.66 11.57
N GLY A 229 -16.54 -28.66 11.66
CA GLY A 229 -17.37 -27.52 11.27
C GLY A 229 -17.03 -26.26 12.06
N GLY A 230 -16.77 -26.40 13.36
CA GLY A 230 -16.37 -25.28 14.22
C GLY A 230 -15.01 -24.70 13.85
N ILE A 231 -13.99 -25.54 13.65
CA ILE A 231 -12.68 -25.11 13.14
C ILE A 231 -12.83 -24.40 11.80
N PHE A 232 -13.57 -25.00 10.85
CA PHE A 232 -13.76 -24.40 9.54
C PHE A 232 -14.44 -23.03 9.62
N ARG A 233 -15.55 -22.91 10.38
CA ARG A 233 -16.27 -21.64 10.55
C ARG A 233 -15.41 -20.55 11.19
N THR A 234 -14.52 -20.93 12.10
CA THR A 234 -13.64 -19.99 12.82
C THR A 234 -12.53 -19.44 11.91
N ASN A 235 -12.02 -20.23 10.96
CA ASN A 235 -10.77 -19.92 10.25
C ASN A 235 -10.93 -19.72 8.74
N ALA A 236 -12.07 -20.06 8.15
CA ALA A 236 -12.24 -20.00 6.70
C ALA A 236 -12.28 -18.55 6.21
N LEU A 237 -11.46 -18.23 5.21
CA LEU A 237 -11.54 -16.96 4.48
C LEU A 237 -12.44 -17.15 3.25
N PRO A 238 -13.25 -16.14 2.86
CA PRO A 238 -14.06 -16.21 1.64
C PRO A 238 -13.18 -16.38 0.40
N CYS A 239 -13.52 -17.34 -0.47
CA CYS A 239 -12.88 -17.52 -1.77
C CYS A 239 -13.39 -16.47 -2.78
N GLY A 240 -13.19 -15.19 -2.46
CA GLY A 240 -13.60 -14.03 -3.24
C GLY A 240 -14.69 -13.20 -2.57
N SER A 241 -14.77 -11.93 -2.98
CA SER A 241 -15.82 -11.01 -2.52
C SER A 241 -17.21 -11.56 -2.82
N GLY A 242 -18.07 -11.64 -1.81
CA GLY A 242 -19.43 -12.19 -1.91
C GLY A 242 -19.51 -13.71 -2.15
N SER A 243 -18.38 -14.43 -2.14
CA SER A 243 -18.37 -15.87 -2.37
C SER A 243 -18.97 -16.61 -1.17
N PRO A 244 -19.93 -17.54 -1.38
CA PRO A 244 -20.44 -18.38 -0.30
C PRO A 244 -19.47 -19.54 0.03
N ILE A 245 -18.39 -19.69 -0.73
CA ILE A 245 -17.37 -20.72 -0.53
C ILE A 245 -16.27 -20.14 0.34
N GLY A 246 -15.95 -20.81 1.45
CA GLY A 246 -14.78 -20.51 2.27
C GLY A 246 -13.63 -21.48 2.01
N GLY A 247 -12.41 -21.02 2.24
CA GLY A 247 -11.18 -21.80 2.21
C GLY A 247 -10.46 -21.76 3.56
N VAL A 248 -9.95 -22.91 4.00
CA VAL A 248 -9.01 -22.98 5.12
C VAL A 248 -7.61 -23.20 4.58
N TYR A 249 -6.64 -22.49 5.12
CA TYR A 249 -5.29 -22.39 4.57
C TYR A 249 -4.23 -22.82 5.59
N PRO A 250 -3.06 -23.31 5.14
CA PRO A 250 -2.00 -23.74 6.05
C PRO A 250 -1.45 -22.64 6.95
N THR A 251 -1.34 -21.41 6.43
CA THR A 251 -0.59 -20.33 7.07
C THR A 251 -1.44 -19.09 7.34
N ALA A 252 -2.26 -18.68 6.37
CA ALA A 252 -3.08 -17.46 6.44
C ALA A 252 -4.11 -17.51 7.56
N CYS A 253 -4.56 -18.71 7.98
CA CYS A 253 -5.45 -18.89 9.11
C CYS A 253 -4.82 -18.53 10.48
N PHE A 254 -3.51 -18.31 10.56
CA PHE A 254 -2.84 -17.81 11.76
C PHE A 254 -2.73 -16.28 11.81
N ILE A 255 -3.18 -15.56 10.78
CA ILE A 255 -3.10 -14.10 10.78
C ILE A 255 -4.19 -13.55 11.68
N ASN A 256 -3.83 -12.91 12.79
CA ASN A 256 -4.80 -12.36 13.72
C ASN A 256 -5.50 -11.09 13.22
N HIS A 257 -6.59 -10.76 13.91
CA HIS A 257 -7.40 -9.58 13.63
C HIS A 257 -6.81 -8.26 14.15
N SER A 258 -6.95 -7.18 13.37
CA SER A 258 -6.89 -5.79 13.85
C SER A 258 -7.96 -4.93 13.15
N CYS A 259 -8.60 -4.01 13.87
CA CYS A 259 -9.51 -3.02 13.25
C CYS A 259 -8.76 -1.94 12.45
N ILE A 260 -7.44 -1.84 12.65
CA ILE A 260 -6.49 -1.02 11.89
C ILE A 260 -5.41 -1.97 11.34
N PRO A 261 -5.74 -2.77 10.32
CA PRO A 261 -4.84 -3.82 9.83
C PRO A 261 -3.65 -3.24 9.07
N ASN A 262 -2.59 -4.05 8.98
CA ASN A 262 -1.42 -3.74 8.17
C ASN A 262 -1.27 -4.63 6.92
N ALA A 263 -2.10 -5.66 6.79
CA ALA A 263 -2.22 -6.49 5.60
C ALA A 263 -3.68 -6.65 5.14
N HIS A 264 -3.86 -7.14 3.92
CA HIS A 264 -5.16 -7.46 3.33
C HIS A 264 -5.10 -8.83 2.64
N ASN A 265 -6.18 -9.60 2.78
CA ASN A 265 -6.35 -10.87 2.08
C ASN A 265 -7.16 -10.69 0.80
N ASN A 266 -6.72 -11.36 -0.26
CA ASN A 266 -7.39 -11.36 -1.55
C ASN A 266 -7.36 -12.76 -2.18
N TRP A 267 -8.52 -13.19 -2.66
CA TRP A 267 -8.66 -14.43 -3.43
C TRP A 267 -8.45 -14.16 -4.92
N ASN A 268 -7.42 -14.76 -5.50
CA ASN A 268 -7.24 -14.76 -6.94
C ASN A 268 -7.97 -15.97 -7.55
N SER A 269 -9.07 -15.68 -8.25
CA SER A 269 -9.99 -16.67 -8.80
C SER A 269 -9.44 -17.42 -10.02
N ALA A 270 -8.50 -16.84 -10.76
CA ALA A 270 -7.86 -17.49 -11.90
C ALA A 270 -6.96 -18.66 -11.42
N GLU A 271 -6.13 -18.39 -10.42
CA GLU A 271 -5.15 -19.35 -9.89
C GLU A 271 -5.66 -20.16 -8.68
N LYS A 272 -6.83 -19.78 -8.14
CA LYS A 272 -7.53 -20.43 -7.01
C LYS A 272 -6.66 -20.53 -5.75
N HIS A 273 -6.12 -19.39 -5.34
CA HIS A 273 -5.29 -19.23 -4.16
C HIS A 273 -5.58 -17.92 -3.41
N GLU A 274 -5.25 -17.92 -2.12
CA GLU A 274 -5.29 -16.72 -1.30
C GLU A 274 -3.94 -16.01 -1.36
N THR A 275 -4.02 -14.69 -1.40
CA THR A 275 -2.85 -13.81 -1.33
C THR A 275 -3.00 -12.87 -0.15
N ILE A 276 -1.89 -12.57 0.52
CA ILE A 276 -1.84 -11.59 1.60
C ILE A 276 -0.85 -10.52 1.21
N TYR A 277 -1.28 -9.26 1.19
CA TYR A 277 -0.44 -8.10 0.84
C TYR A 277 -0.32 -7.12 1.99
N ALA A 278 0.88 -6.56 2.17
CA ALA A 278 1.09 -5.43 3.06
C ALA A 278 0.41 -4.18 2.49
N ILE A 279 -0.53 -3.58 3.21
CA ILE A 279 -1.24 -2.36 2.78
C ILE A 279 -0.65 -1.07 3.39
N ARG A 280 0.33 -1.25 4.29
CA ARG A 280 1.23 -0.22 4.83
C ARG A 280 2.57 -0.88 5.12
N SER A 281 3.61 -0.10 5.41
CA SER A 281 4.87 -0.68 5.86
C SER A 281 4.69 -1.42 7.19
N ILE A 282 5.34 -2.57 7.34
CA ILE A 282 5.31 -3.39 8.56
C ILE A 282 6.74 -3.49 9.08
N GLU A 283 6.97 -3.05 10.31
CA GLU A 283 8.30 -3.11 10.92
C GLU A 283 8.66 -4.54 11.33
N ARG A 284 9.96 -4.86 11.34
CA ARG A 284 10.47 -6.10 11.93
C ARG A 284 9.96 -6.25 13.37
N GLY A 285 9.47 -7.43 13.70
CA GLY A 285 8.91 -7.75 15.02
C GLY A 285 7.44 -7.35 15.18
N ALA A 286 6.86 -6.60 14.23
CA ALA A 286 5.43 -6.31 14.26
C ALA A 286 4.61 -7.51 13.79
N GLU A 287 3.44 -7.69 14.39
CA GLU A 287 2.48 -8.70 13.98
C GLU A 287 1.80 -8.30 12.67
N ILE A 288 1.67 -9.25 11.73
CA ILE A 288 0.91 -9.11 10.50
C ILE A 288 -0.55 -9.39 10.83
N THR A 289 -1.45 -8.47 10.47
CA THR A 289 -2.87 -8.52 10.83
C THR A 289 -3.79 -8.17 9.66
N ILE A 290 -4.97 -8.80 9.62
CA ILE A 290 -6.07 -8.50 8.68
C ILE A 290 -7.35 -8.13 9.43
N THR A 291 -8.36 -7.65 8.72
CA THR A 291 -9.69 -7.40 9.30
C THR A 291 -10.56 -8.66 9.19
N TYR A 292 -11.24 -9.03 10.28
CA TYR A 292 -12.24 -10.11 10.30
C TYR A 292 -13.67 -9.56 10.30
N ASP A 293 -13.86 -8.37 10.87
CA ASP A 293 -15.14 -7.69 10.96
C ASP A 293 -15.57 -7.02 9.65
N HIS A 294 -16.80 -6.50 9.64
CA HIS A 294 -17.41 -5.82 8.50
C HIS A 294 -17.21 -4.29 8.53
N GLY A 295 -16.30 -3.78 9.36
CA GLY A 295 -16.14 -2.36 9.65
C GLY A 295 -17.15 -1.86 10.68
N GLY A 296 -17.51 -0.58 10.60
CA GLY A 296 -18.48 0.04 11.51
C GLY A 296 -17.90 0.49 12.85
N ALA A 297 -18.76 0.95 13.77
CA ALA A 297 -18.36 1.51 15.06
C ALA A 297 -17.83 0.43 16.03
N SER A 298 -17.08 0.85 17.05
CA SER A 298 -16.37 -0.02 18.00
C SER A 298 -17.28 -1.06 18.65
N ARG A 299 -18.49 -0.66 19.05
CA ARG A 299 -19.48 -1.56 19.67
C ARG A 299 -19.99 -2.62 18.70
N GLU A 300 -20.24 -2.26 17.44
CA GLU A 300 -20.68 -3.20 16.39
C GLU A 300 -19.60 -4.26 16.16
N ARG A 301 -18.34 -3.81 15.98
CA ARG A 301 -17.19 -4.71 15.81
C ARG A 301 -17.00 -5.62 17.02
N GLU A 302 -17.09 -5.09 18.24
CA GLU A 302 -16.96 -5.89 19.46
C GLU A 302 -18.01 -7.01 19.54
N VAL A 303 -19.28 -6.70 19.27
CA VAL A 303 -20.37 -7.68 19.30
C VAL A 303 -20.12 -8.77 18.26
N PHE A 304 -19.77 -8.38 17.03
CA PHE A 304 -19.49 -9.33 15.95
C PHE A 304 -18.30 -10.22 16.27
N LEU A 305 -17.17 -9.65 16.71
CA LEU A 305 -15.95 -10.40 17.01
C LEU A 305 -16.15 -11.37 18.19
N LYS A 306 -16.94 -10.96 19.20
CA LYS A 306 -17.28 -11.83 20.32
C LYS A 306 -18.15 -13.01 19.90
N ASP A 307 -19.16 -12.78 19.06
CA ASP A 307 -20.07 -13.82 18.59
C ASP A 307 -19.39 -14.80 17.62
N ALA A 308 -18.70 -14.26 16.61
CA ALA A 308 -18.10 -15.07 15.55
C ALA A 308 -16.76 -15.71 15.94
N PHE A 309 -15.94 -15.03 16.75
CA PHE A 309 -14.55 -15.43 17.04
C PHE A 309 -14.23 -15.55 18.54
N GLY A 310 -15.13 -15.18 19.45
CA GLY A 310 -14.97 -15.42 20.88
C GLY A 310 -14.01 -14.49 21.62
N PHE A 311 -13.60 -13.37 21.01
CA PHE A 311 -12.67 -12.42 21.64
C PHE A 311 -13.15 -10.97 21.58
N ARG A 312 -12.63 -10.13 22.48
CA ARG A 312 -12.75 -8.67 22.42
C ARG A 312 -11.46 -8.10 21.83
N CYS A 313 -11.58 -7.25 20.81
CA CYS A 313 -10.42 -6.63 20.19
C CYS A 313 -9.80 -5.55 21.09
N ASP A 314 -8.47 -5.60 21.21
CA ASP A 314 -7.62 -4.68 21.96
C ASP A 314 -6.59 -3.96 21.06
N CYS A 315 -6.78 -3.99 19.74
CA CYS A 315 -5.87 -3.32 18.80
C CYS A 315 -5.80 -1.80 19.06
N ASN A 316 -4.78 -1.14 18.49
CA ASN A 316 -4.55 0.29 18.65
C ASN A 316 -5.78 1.17 18.32
N GLY A 317 -6.66 0.73 17.41
CA GLY A 317 -7.91 1.44 17.10
C GLY A 317 -9.00 1.27 18.17
N CYS A 318 -9.12 0.08 18.78
CA CYS A 318 -10.11 -0.19 19.84
C CYS A 318 -9.64 0.27 21.23
N SER A 319 -8.33 0.40 21.42
CA SER A 319 -7.69 0.83 22.67
C SER A 319 -7.44 2.34 22.73
N LEU A 320 -8.00 3.11 21.79
CA LEU A 320 -7.95 4.57 21.81
C LEU A 320 -8.63 5.14 23.08
N PRO A 321 -8.15 6.29 23.60
CA PRO A 321 -8.87 7.08 24.59
C PRO A 321 -10.32 7.38 24.15
N THR A 322 -11.24 7.49 25.10
CA THR A 322 -12.69 7.60 24.84
C THR A 322 -13.07 8.64 23.79
N ASP A 323 -12.49 9.85 23.84
CA ASP A 323 -12.81 10.91 22.89
C ASP A 323 -12.31 10.60 21.47
N LEU A 324 -11.10 10.01 21.36
CA LEU A 324 -10.53 9.60 20.07
C LEU A 324 -11.26 8.40 19.48
N LEU A 325 -11.67 7.44 20.33
CA LEU A 325 -12.50 6.31 19.93
C LEU A 325 -13.86 6.79 19.41
N LYS A 326 -14.51 7.73 20.11
CA LYS A 326 -15.77 8.33 19.66
C LYS A 326 -15.62 9.06 18.33
N ALA A 327 -14.52 9.76 18.11
CA ALA A 327 -14.22 10.40 16.82
C ALA A 327 -14.03 9.37 15.70
N SER A 328 -13.35 8.25 15.97
CA SER A 328 -13.23 7.12 15.03
C SER A 328 -14.59 6.48 14.73
N ASP A 329 -15.41 6.25 15.75
CA ASP A 329 -16.75 5.70 15.57
C ASP A 329 -17.63 6.59 14.71
N ASN A 330 -17.60 7.91 14.92
CA ASN A 330 -18.31 8.86 14.06
C ASN A 330 -17.85 8.77 12.59
N ARG A 331 -16.54 8.69 12.33
CA ARG A 331 -16.00 8.52 10.98
C ARG A 331 -16.44 7.20 10.36
N ARG A 332 -16.44 6.10 11.12
CA ARG A 332 -16.85 4.78 10.62
C ARG A 332 -18.35 4.68 10.33
N VAL A 333 -19.18 5.34 11.14
CA VAL A 333 -20.62 5.49 10.84
C VAL A 333 -20.83 6.33 9.58
N GLN A 334 -20.05 7.41 9.41
CA GLN A 334 -20.09 8.22 8.20
C GLN A 334 -19.66 7.40 6.96
N ILE A 335 -18.60 6.58 7.08
CA ILE A 335 -18.15 5.64 6.04
C ILE A 335 -19.30 4.71 5.63
N GLN A 336 -19.97 4.07 6.60
CA GLN A 336 -21.11 3.18 6.30
C GLN A 336 -22.27 3.93 5.60
N SER A 337 -22.58 5.14 6.05
CA SER A 337 -23.64 5.95 5.44
C SER A 337 -23.31 6.35 4.01
N LEU A 338 -22.06 6.78 3.76
CA LEU A 338 -21.59 7.15 2.43
C LEU A 338 -21.52 5.94 1.50
N ASP A 339 -21.03 4.80 1.97
CA ASP A 339 -20.97 3.55 1.19
C ASP A 339 -22.36 3.15 0.67
N LYS A 340 -23.37 3.23 1.56
CA LYS A 340 -24.77 2.96 1.20
C LYS A 340 -25.30 3.99 0.19
N ALA A 341 -25.01 5.27 0.37
CA ALA A 341 -25.49 6.34 -0.50
C ALA A 341 -24.83 6.31 -1.90
N ILE A 342 -23.55 5.94 -1.97
CA ILE A 342 -22.79 5.79 -3.22
C ILE A 342 -23.28 4.54 -3.97
N GLY A 343 -23.53 3.44 -3.25
CA GLY A 343 -24.01 2.19 -3.81
C GLY A 343 -25.47 2.18 -4.26
N ASP A 344 -26.24 3.26 -4.04
CA ASP A 344 -27.64 3.35 -4.45
C ASP A 344 -27.75 3.65 -5.97
N PRO A 345 -28.24 2.70 -6.79
CA PRO A 345 -28.34 2.89 -8.23
C PRO A 345 -29.34 4.00 -8.62
N PHE A 346 -30.38 4.24 -7.81
CA PHE A 346 -31.34 5.31 -8.08
C PHE A 346 -30.68 6.67 -7.88
N ARG A 347 -29.88 6.81 -6.82
CA ARG A 347 -29.12 8.04 -6.57
C ARG A 347 -28.05 8.27 -7.61
N MET A 348 -27.29 7.24 -8.00
CA MET A 348 -26.33 7.33 -9.09
C MET A 348 -26.99 7.88 -10.36
N MET A 349 -28.18 7.36 -10.73
CA MET A 349 -28.87 7.77 -11.95
C MET A 349 -29.42 9.20 -11.89
N ASN A 350 -30.02 9.61 -10.77
CA ASN A 350 -30.77 10.87 -10.66
C ASN A 350 -29.94 12.04 -10.09
N SER A 351 -28.92 11.73 -9.28
CA SER A 351 -28.09 12.69 -8.56
C SER A 351 -26.59 12.28 -8.65
N PRO A 352 -26.04 12.17 -9.87
CA PRO A 352 -24.68 11.66 -10.07
C PRO A 352 -23.61 12.63 -9.54
N ARG A 353 -23.88 13.95 -9.53
CA ARG A 353 -22.94 14.95 -8.99
C ARG A 353 -22.80 14.80 -7.48
N GLU A 354 -23.93 14.64 -6.79
CA GLU A 354 -23.99 14.39 -5.36
C GLU A 354 -23.33 13.04 -5.01
N SER A 355 -23.51 12.02 -5.87
CA SER A 355 -22.82 10.74 -5.72
C SER A 355 -21.29 10.86 -5.81
N LEU A 356 -20.76 11.63 -6.78
CA LEU A 356 -19.32 11.92 -6.85
C LEU A 356 -18.82 12.78 -5.69
N SER A 357 -19.63 13.73 -5.21
CA SER A 357 -19.30 14.54 -4.03
C SER A 357 -19.17 13.67 -2.78
N ASP A 358 -20.07 12.68 -2.61
CA ASP A 358 -19.96 11.70 -1.54
C ASP A 358 -18.73 10.81 -1.71
N CYS A 359 -18.36 10.45 -2.94
CA CYS A 359 -17.12 9.73 -3.17
C CYS A 359 -15.89 10.52 -2.69
N PHE A 360 -15.86 11.83 -2.95
CA PHE A 360 -14.79 12.70 -2.46
C PHE A 360 -14.76 12.77 -0.94
N LEU A 361 -15.92 12.97 -0.30
CA LEU A 361 -16.03 13.01 1.15
C LEU A 361 -15.60 11.67 1.78
N MET A 362 -16.03 10.55 1.19
CA MET A 362 -15.66 9.21 1.63
C MET A 362 -14.15 8.98 1.56
N LEU A 363 -13.48 9.48 0.50
CA LEU A 363 -12.02 9.40 0.38
C LEU A 363 -11.33 10.11 1.55
N GLN A 364 -11.75 11.34 1.88
CA GLN A 364 -11.18 12.11 2.98
C GLN A 364 -11.38 11.42 4.34
N VAL A 365 -12.57 10.87 4.58
CA VAL A 365 -12.88 10.18 5.84
C VAL A 365 -12.08 8.88 5.96
N LEU A 366 -11.90 8.12 4.86
CA LEU A 366 -11.06 6.92 4.82
C LEU A 366 -9.59 7.24 5.09
N GLU A 367 -9.04 8.28 4.45
CA GLU A 367 -7.66 8.72 4.66
C GLU A 367 -7.41 9.11 6.11
N GLN A 368 -8.35 9.83 6.73
CA GLN A 368 -8.26 10.21 8.13
C GLN A 368 -8.40 9.02 9.09
N GLU A 369 -9.31 8.09 8.82
CA GLU A 369 -9.56 6.95 9.72
C GLU A 369 -8.45 5.91 9.69
N PHE A 370 -7.81 5.71 8.54
CA PHE A 370 -6.80 4.67 8.36
C PHE A 370 -5.36 5.20 8.23
N ASP A 371 -5.16 6.50 8.48
CA ASP A 371 -3.87 7.20 8.43
C ASP A 371 -3.17 7.02 7.08
N GLY A 372 -3.91 7.26 6.00
CA GLY A 372 -3.41 7.16 4.62
C GLY A 372 -2.96 5.76 4.18
N ALA A 373 -3.24 4.71 4.95
CA ALA A 373 -2.95 3.35 4.53
C ALA A 373 -3.69 3.00 3.24
N ALA A 374 -3.08 2.16 2.40
CA ALA A 374 -3.81 1.61 1.27
C ALA A 374 -5.00 0.81 1.83
N SER A 375 -6.15 0.95 1.20
CA SER A 375 -7.35 0.26 1.65
C SER A 375 -8.08 -0.32 0.44
N PRO A 376 -8.52 -1.58 0.49
CA PRO A 376 -9.41 -2.12 -0.53
C PRO A 376 -10.70 -1.29 -0.68
N MET A 377 -11.12 -0.56 0.37
CA MET A 377 -12.23 0.39 0.29
C MET A 377 -11.92 1.58 -0.61
N ILE A 378 -10.68 2.10 -0.61
CA ILE A 378 -10.27 3.18 -1.52
C ILE A 378 -10.26 2.68 -2.98
N ALA A 379 -9.78 1.45 -3.21
CA ALA A 379 -9.84 0.82 -4.53
C ALA A 379 -11.27 0.66 -5.04
N ARG A 380 -12.19 0.20 -4.17
CA ARG A 380 -13.62 0.11 -4.48
C ARG A 380 -14.23 1.49 -4.74
N LEU A 381 -13.94 2.47 -3.89
CA LEU A 381 -14.46 3.83 -4.00
C LEU A 381 -14.13 4.46 -5.35
N TYR A 382 -12.88 4.35 -5.81
CA TYR A 382 -12.51 4.82 -7.14
C TYR A 382 -13.22 4.05 -8.25
N TYR A 383 -13.48 2.75 -8.06
CA TYR A 383 -14.27 1.97 -9.02
C TYR A 383 -15.75 2.41 -9.05
N ASP A 384 -16.35 2.75 -7.90
CA ASP A 384 -17.71 3.29 -7.83
C ASP A 384 -17.78 4.67 -8.52
N ALA A 385 -16.78 5.54 -8.29
CA ALA A 385 -16.67 6.83 -8.99
C ALA A 385 -16.47 6.68 -10.52
N PHE A 386 -15.74 5.65 -10.95
CA PHE A 386 -15.64 5.24 -12.34
C PHE A 386 -17.03 4.87 -12.90
N GLN A 387 -17.80 4.02 -12.19
CA GLN A 387 -19.12 3.59 -12.62
C GLN A 387 -20.10 4.77 -12.74
N ILE A 388 -20.11 5.68 -11.76
CA ILE A 388 -20.91 6.91 -11.81
C ILE A 388 -20.54 7.74 -13.04
N SER A 389 -19.24 7.92 -13.32
CA SER A 389 -18.78 8.74 -14.45
C SER A 389 -19.14 8.11 -15.81
N ILE A 390 -18.86 6.82 -15.98
CA ILE A 390 -19.04 6.13 -17.26
C ILE A 390 -20.52 5.91 -17.60
N ALA A 391 -21.38 5.76 -16.59
CA ALA A 391 -22.83 5.69 -16.76
C ALA A 391 -23.46 6.96 -17.35
N HIS A 392 -22.76 8.09 -17.23
CA HIS A 392 -23.19 9.38 -17.78
C HIS A 392 -22.35 9.84 -19.01
N GLY A 393 -21.50 8.95 -19.54
CA GLY A 393 -20.68 9.17 -20.74
C GLY A 393 -19.35 9.91 -20.51
N ASP A 394 -18.94 10.14 -19.25
CA ASP A 394 -17.72 10.89 -18.92
C ASP A 394 -16.46 10.00 -18.98
N GLN A 395 -15.97 9.70 -20.18
CA GLN A 395 -14.81 8.83 -20.36
C GLN A 395 -13.52 9.44 -19.81
N ALA A 396 -13.37 10.78 -19.83
CA ALA A 396 -12.20 11.46 -19.30
C ALA A 396 -12.02 11.15 -17.80
N ARG A 397 -13.05 11.43 -16.97
CA ARG A 397 -12.99 11.14 -15.53
C ARG A 397 -12.99 9.65 -15.24
N ALA A 398 -13.80 8.88 -15.98
CA ALA A 398 -13.84 7.44 -15.82
C ALA A 398 -12.44 6.82 -15.99
N SER A 399 -11.69 7.19 -17.04
CA SER A 399 -10.33 6.67 -17.24
C SER A 399 -9.39 6.95 -16.06
N MET A 400 -9.51 8.13 -15.43
CA MET A 400 -8.69 8.53 -14.29
C MET A 400 -9.11 7.84 -12.99
N PHE A 401 -10.40 7.66 -12.77
CA PHE A 401 -10.91 6.88 -11.65
C PHE A 401 -10.52 5.40 -11.76
N ALA A 402 -10.63 4.81 -12.95
CA ALA A 402 -10.17 3.45 -13.21
C ALA A 402 -8.64 3.31 -13.01
N GLU A 403 -7.84 4.30 -13.43
CA GLU A 403 -6.40 4.29 -13.17
C GLU A 403 -6.08 4.35 -11.67
N ARG A 404 -6.77 5.21 -10.90
CA ARG A 404 -6.59 5.28 -9.43
C ARG A 404 -7.05 4.00 -8.74
N ALA A 405 -8.17 3.42 -9.17
CA ALA A 405 -8.65 2.13 -8.70
C ALA A 405 -7.63 1.02 -8.98
N TYR A 406 -7.08 0.95 -10.20
CA TYR A 406 -6.03 0.00 -10.58
C TYR A 406 -4.80 0.14 -9.68
N LYS A 407 -4.25 1.35 -9.53
CA LYS A 407 -3.07 1.59 -8.67
C LYS A 407 -3.32 1.18 -7.21
N ALA A 408 -4.52 1.45 -6.69
CA ALA A 408 -4.89 1.02 -5.34
C ALA A 408 -5.02 -0.51 -5.23
N ARG A 409 -5.60 -1.19 -6.24
CA ARG A 409 -5.72 -2.65 -6.27
C ARG A 409 -4.38 -3.35 -6.40
N VAL A 410 -3.43 -2.83 -7.17
CA VAL A 410 -2.07 -3.40 -7.27
C VAL A 410 -1.43 -3.55 -5.89
N ILE A 411 -1.63 -2.58 -4.99
CA ILE A 411 -1.09 -2.62 -3.63
C ILE A 411 -1.76 -3.73 -2.79
N CYS A 412 -3.07 -3.91 -2.94
CA CYS A 412 -3.87 -4.81 -2.09
C CYS A 412 -4.00 -6.24 -2.63
N GLU A 413 -3.87 -6.42 -3.95
CA GLU A 413 -4.22 -7.65 -4.66
C GLU A 413 -3.13 -8.13 -5.64
N GLY A 414 -2.24 -7.22 -6.05
CA GLY A 414 -1.19 -7.47 -7.04
C GLY A 414 -1.62 -7.37 -8.50
N GLU A 415 -0.62 -7.28 -9.39
CA GLU A 415 -0.79 -7.17 -10.86
C GLU A 415 -1.45 -8.40 -11.50
N ASP A 416 -1.37 -9.57 -10.86
CA ASP A 416 -1.91 -10.84 -11.35
C ASP A 416 -3.36 -11.10 -10.89
N SER A 417 -3.95 -10.22 -10.08
CA SER A 417 -5.36 -10.32 -9.70
C SER A 417 -6.26 -10.09 -10.93
N PRO A 418 -7.25 -10.97 -11.21
CA PRO A 418 -8.19 -10.78 -12.31
C PRO A 418 -8.92 -9.44 -12.27
N GLU A 419 -9.31 -8.97 -11.08
CA GLU A 419 -9.97 -7.67 -10.92
C GLU A 419 -8.99 -6.51 -11.17
N THR A 420 -7.74 -6.65 -10.77
CA THR A 420 -6.70 -5.64 -11.04
C THR A 420 -6.47 -5.49 -12.55
N LEU A 421 -6.33 -6.61 -13.28
CA LEU A 421 -6.20 -6.62 -14.73
C LEU A 421 -7.43 -6.05 -15.44
N ARG A 422 -8.64 -6.38 -14.96
CA ARG A 422 -9.89 -5.86 -15.50
C ARG A 422 -9.95 -4.34 -15.40
N VAL A 423 -9.67 -3.79 -14.21
CA VAL A 423 -9.70 -2.33 -13.97
C VAL A 423 -8.59 -1.62 -14.74
N LYS A 424 -7.41 -2.23 -14.89
CA LYS A 424 -6.31 -1.73 -15.76
C LYS A 424 -6.77 -1.55 -17.20
N SER A 425 -7.50 -2.53 -17.75
CA SER A 425 -8.08 -2.44 -19.09
C SER A 425 -9.08 -1.27 -19.22
N LEU A 426 -9.95 -1.10 -18.21
CA LEU A 426 -10.94 -0.02 -18.19
C LEU A 426 -10.33 1.38 -18.09
N ALA A 427 -9.13 1.54 -17.52
CA ALA A 427 -8.41 2.81 -17.54
C ALA A 427 -7.99 3.22 -18.96
N VAL A 428 -7.74 2.25 -19.85
CA VAL A 428 -7.39 2.49 -21.25
C VAL A 428 -8.65 2.69 -22.11
N LYS A 429 -9.66 1.83 -21.91
CA LYS A 429 -10.89 1.81 -22.71
C LYS A 429 -12.13 1.74 -21.82
N PRO A 430 -12.52 2.86 -21.18
CA PRO A 430 -13.60 2.87 -20.19
C PRO A 430 -14.97 2.53 -20.78
N ALA A 431 -15.18 2.81 -22.07
CA ALA A 431 -16.42 2.49 -22.79
C ALA A 431 -16.68 0.98 -22.98
N ASP A 432 -15.71 0.10 -22.70
CA ASP A 432 -15.92 -1.35 -22.70
C ASP A 432 -16.71 -1.84 -21.47
N HIS A 433 -16.95 -0.97 -20.49
CA HIS A 433 -17.76 -1.29 -19.33
C HIS A 433 -19.25 -1.34 -19.69
N SER A 434 -19.97 -2.32 -19.15
CA SER A 434 -21.40 -2.55 -19.44
C SER A 434 -22.31 -1.39 -19.03
N SER A 435 -21.88 -0.53 -18.11
CA SER A 435 -22.63 0.66 -17.69
C SER A 435 -22.45 1.87 -18.61
N PHE A 436 -21.63 1.80 -19.67
CA PHE A 436 -21.36 2.96 -20.52
C PHE A 436 -22.64 3.60 -21.07
N GLU A 437 -22.86 4.88 -20.73
CA GLU A 437 -24.02 5.69 -21.14
C GLU A 437 -25.41 5.13 -20.75
N VAL A 438 -25.47 4.16 -19.82
CA VAL A 438 -26.74 3.52 -19.42
C VAL A 438 -27.69 4.49 -18.72
N CYS A 439 -27.17 5.51 -18.03
CA CYS A 439 -28.01 6.50 -17.33
C CYS A 439 -28.25 7.76 -18.17
N SER A 440 -27.20 8.34 -18.77
CA SER A 440 -27.36 9.51 -19.64
C SER A 440 -26.11 9.76 -20.50
N ARG A 441 -26.18 10.78 -21.37
CA ARG A 441 -25.03 11.34 -22.11
C ARG A 441 -24.70 12.79 -21.70
N LYS A 442 -25.22 13.26 -20.56
CA LYS A 442 -25.07 14.68 -20.16
C LYS A 442 -23.63 15.07 -19.85
N TRP A 443 -22.77 14.10 -19.54
CA TRP A 443 -21.37 14.33 -19.20
C TRP A 443 -20.40 13.83 -20.27
N GLN A 444 -20.89 13.71 -21.51
CA GLN A 444 -20.13 13.10 -22.58
C GLN A 444 -18.77 13.78 -22.79
N THR A 445 -17.71 12.98 -22.61
CA THR A 445 -16.32 13.35 -22.89
C THR A 445 -15.62 12.16 -23.53
N THR A 446 -14.50 12.42 -24.20
CA THR A 446 -13.57 11.36 -24.63
C THR A 446 -12.41 11.26 -23.65
N ARG A 447 -11.68 10.13 -23.65
CA ARG A 447 -10.46 9.98 -22.84
C ARG A 447 -9.44 11.09 -23.10
N ASP A 448 -9.34 11.59 -24.34
CA ASP A 448 -8.42 12.67 -24.70
C ASP A 448 -8.81 14.04 -24.11
N SER A 449 -10.02 14.15 -23.55
CA SER A 449 -10.50 15.36 -22.88
C SER A 449 -9.96 15.52 -21.45
N VAL A 450 -9.06 14.65 -20.97
CA VAL A 450 -8.39 14.81 -19.68
C VAL A 450 -7.51 16.08 -19.70
N PRO A 451 -7.71 17.02 -18.77
CA PRO A 451 -6.91 18.25 -18.70
C PRO A 451 -5.42 17.96 -18.43
N LYS A 452 -4.53 18.62 -19.18
CA LYS A 452 -3.06 18.40 -19.08
C LYS A 452 -2.33 19.43 -18.21
N TYR A 453 -2.95 20.56 -17.92
CA TYR A 453 -2.28 21.73 -17.32
C TYR A 453 -2.84 22.13 -15.95
N LEU A 454 -3.63 21.24 -15.32
CA LEU A 454 -4.13 21.48 -13.97
C LEU A 454 -3.08 21.06 -12.95
N ASN A 455 -2.87 21.88 -11.92
CA ASN A 455 -2.15 21.44 -10.73
C ASN A 455 -2.96 20.37 -9.98
N THR A 456 -2.36 19.71 -8.98
CA THR A 456 -3.00 18.61 -8.23
C THR A 456 -4.36 18.99 -7.64
N VAL A 457 -4.46 20.16 -7.00
CA VAL A 457 -5.70 20.61 -6.35
C VAL A 457 -6.80 20.88 -7.38
N GLN A 458 -6.44 21.57 -8.47
CA GLN A 458 -7.37 21.83 -9.57
C GLN A 458 -7.81 20.53 -10.26
N PHE A 459 -6.90 19.57 -10.40
CA PHE A 459 -7.18 18.28 -11.00
C PHE A 459 -8.14 17.47 -10.15
N ASP A 460 -7.97 17.43 -8.82
CA ASP A 460 -8.89 16.71 -7.93
C ASP A 460 -10.29 17.35 -7.93
N LYS A 461 -10.37 18.68 -7.92
CA LYS A 461 -11.66 19.39 -8.07
C LYS A 461 -12.34 19.08 -9.39
N TRP A 462 -11.60 19.09 -10.49
CA TRP A 462 -12.11 18.66 -11.80
C TRP A 462 -12.59 17.21 -11.73
N LEU A 463 -11.76 16.29 -11.22
CA LEU A 463 -12.01 14.86 -11.19
C LEU A 463 -13.30 14.52 -10.45
N PHE A 464 -13.55 15.14 -9.30
CA PHE A 464 -14.76 14.93 -8.49
C PHE A 464 -15.91 15.90 -8.80
N ARG A 465 -15.81 16.71 -9.87
CA ARG A 465 -16.82 17.70 -10.27
C ARG A 465 -17.20 18.67 -9.14
N GLN A 466 -16.22 19.13 -8.37
CA GLN A 466 -16.40 20.09 -7.28
C GLN A 466 -16.53 21.55 -7.74
N GLU A 467 -16.30 21.83 -9.02
CA GLU A 467 -16.53 23.14 -9.66
C GLU A 467 -17.42 22.95 -10.91
N ASN A 468 -18.16 24.02 -11.25
CA ASN A 468 -19.36 24.05 -12.13
C ASN A 468 -19.36 23.15 -13.36
#